data_AF-I4Z0S7-F1
#
_entry.id   AF-I4Z0S7-F1
#
_cell.length_a   1.000
_cell.length_b   1.000
_cell.length_c   1.000
_cell.angle_alpha   90.00
_cell.angle_beta   90.00
_cell.angle_gamma   90.00
#
_symmetry.space_group_name_H-M   'P 1'
#
loop_
_entity.id
_entity.type
_entity.pdbx_description
1 polymer ?
#
loop_
_entity_poly.entity_id
_entity_poly.type
_entity_poly.pdbx_seq_one_letter_code
_entity_poly.pdbx_strand_id
1 'polypeptide(L)'
;MLRMLRAHGLDAGPTQRPLLAGAIAGMLAAAPALAVLIGFQALDAPARAAGASVFAAGLAYVGLMLLGGILYGWLFQRAANDPRGGWLFGMAFGFVLWMLGPVPLLQWLPDQPILHGYPAAGLLLAQLLWGLAMGVVFPLIHRHLHVSLEHGSGSTFQSTGPEVVAQTRMLRPLPPSGHPPH
;
A
#
# COMPACT_ATOMS: atom_id res chain seq x y z
N MET A 1 1.92 -10.91 -15.41
CA MET A 1 3.18 -11.29 -14.73
C MET A 1 2.98 -12.06 -13.43
N LEU A 2 2.21 -11.55 -12.46
CA LEU A 2 1.98 -12.23 -11.16
C LEU A 2 1.43 -13.68 -11.25
N ARG A 3 0.62 -14.00 -12.28
CA ARG A 3 0.12 -15.37 -12.52
C ARG A 3 1.20 -16.38 -12.93
N MET A 4 2.22 -15.94 -13.68
CA MET A 4 3.30 -16.81 -14.15
C MET A 4 4.28 -17.16 -13.03
N LEU A 5 4.49 -16.23 -12.09
CA LEU A 5 5.30 -16.43 -10.88
C LEU A 5 4.64 -17.40 -9.90
N ARG A 6 3.31 -17.33 -9.76
CA ARG A 6 2.55 -18.22 -8.86
C ARG A 6 2.51 -19.68 -9.33
N ALA A 7 2.50 -19.90 -10.64
CA ALA A 7 2.64 -21.24 -11.23
C ALA A 7 4.01 -21.90 -10.94
N HIS A 8 5.01 -21.10 -10.53
CA HIS A 8 6.34 -21.57 -10.12
C HIS A 8 6.49 -21.64 -8.58
N GLY A 9 5.40 -21.61 -7.81
CA GLY A 9 5.43 -21.74 -6.35
C GLY A 9 5.85 -20.48 -5.59
N LEU A 10 6.00 -19.33 -6.26
CA LEU A 10 6.25 -18.05 -5.62
C LEU A 10 4.90 -17.45 -5.19
N ASP A 11 4.37 -17.91 -4.06
CA ASP A 11 3.30 -17.20 -3.38
C ASP A 11 3.83 -15.88 -2.83
N ALA A 12 3.02 -14.82 -2.98
CA ALA A 12 3.38 -13.52 -2.47
C ALA A 12 3.60 -13.60 -0.96
N GLY A 13 4.84 -13.37 -0.52
CA GLY A 13 5.23 -13.47 0.87
C GLY A 13 4.37 -12.59 1.79
N PRO A 14 4.25 -12.92 3.08
CA PRO A 14 3.37 -12.23 4.02
C PRO A 14 3.61 -10.72 4.10
N THR A 15 4.81 -10.26 3.76
CA THR A 15 5.22 -8.84 3.75
C THR A 15 4.93 -8.12 2.43
N GLN A 16 4.72 -8.81 1.31
CA GLN A 16 4.51 -8.15 0.01
C GLN A 16 3.17 -7.41 -0.08
N ARG A 17 2.14 -7.91 0.59
CA ARG A 17 0.78 -7.33 0.55
C ARG A 17 0.69 -6.00 1.29
N PRO A 18 1.19 -5.87 2.54
CA PRO A 18 1.24 -4.57 3.22
C PRO A 18 2.07 -3.52 2.48
N LEU A 19 3.20 -3.91 1.86
CA LEU A 19 4.05 -2.99 1.09
C LEU A 19 3.31 -2.43 -0.13
N LEU A 20 2.64 -3.30 -0.90
CA LEU A 20 1.86 -2.85 -2.06
C LEU A 20 0.68 -1.98 -1.65
N ALA A 21 -0.05 -2.36 -0.59
CA ALA A 21 -1.13 -1.54 -0.04
C ALA A 21 -0.61 -0.16 0.39
N GLY A 22 0.55 -0.13 1.04
CA GLY A 22 1.25 1.08 1.45
C GLY A 22 1.65 1.97 0.28
N ALA A 23 2.22 1.40 -0.78
CA ALA A 23 2.60 2.13 -1.98
C ALA A 23 1.40 2.78 -2.67
N ILE A 24 0.31 2.02 -2.88
CA ILE A 24 -0.90 2.54 -3.53
C ILE A 24 -1.56 3.60 -2.65
N ALA A 25 -1.70 3.33 -1.34
CA ALA A 25 -2.23 4.31 -0.40
C ALA A 25 -1.38 5.60 -0.41
N GLY A 26 -0.04 5.46 -0.43
CA GLY A 26 0.92 6.57 -0.43
C GLY A 26 0.72 7.51 -1.61
N MET A 27 0.53 6.92 -2.79
CA MET A 27 0.27 7.64 -4.03
C MET A 27 -1.09 8.34 -4.01
N LEU A 28 -2.16 7.67 -3.55
CA LEU A 28 -3.49 8.29 -3.47
C LEU A 28 -3.52 9.43 -2.44
N ALA A 29 -2.87 9.23 -1.29
CA ALA A 29 -2.76 10.22 -0.24
C ALA A 29 -1.90 11.43 -0.65
N ALA A 30 -1.06 11.32 -1.67
CA ALA A 30 -0.25 12.43 -2.16
C ALA A 30 -1.11 13.53 -2.82
N ALA A 31 -2.28 13.19 -3.38
CA ALA A 31 -3.14 14.16 -4.06
C ALA A 31 -3.62 15.32 -3.16
N PRO A 32 -4.26 15.07 -1.99
CA PRO A 32 -4.67 16.16 -1.10
C PRO A 32 -3.45 16.94 -0.54
N ALA A 33 -2.33 16.26 -0.30
CA ALA A 33 -1.11 16.91 0.17
C ALA A 33 -0.51 17.87 -0.87
N LEU A 34 -0.44 17.45 -2.13
CA LEU A 34 0.00 18.30 -3.24
C LEU A 34 -0.89 19.53 -3.41
N ALA A 35 -2.21 19.38 -3.26
CA ALA A 35 -3.13 20.51 -3.32
C ALA A 35 -2.80 21.59 -2.25
N VAL A 36 -2.48 21.15 -1.02
CA VAL A 36 -2.01 22.05 0.04
C VAL A 36 -0.66 22.68 -0.32
N LEU A 37 0.31 21.89 -0.79
CA LEU A 37 1.63 22.42 -1.15
C LEU A 37 1.56 23.49 -2.24
N ILE A 38 0.68 23.30 -3.24
CA ILE A 38 0.45 24.27 -4.31
C ILE A 38 -0.19 25.54 -3.75
N GLY A 39 -1.22 25.41 -2.91
CA GLY A 39 -1.91 26.56 -2.31
C GLY A 39 -1.01 27.41 -1.40
N PHE A 40 -0.01 26.80 -0.77
CA PHE A 40 0.94 27.47 0.10
C PHE A 40 2.26 27.85 -0.60
N GLN A 41 2.40 27.56 -1.90
CA GLN A 41 3.65 27.73 -2.66
C GLN A 41 4.87 27.08 -1.97
N ALA A 42 4.64 25.98 -1.24
CA ALA A 42 5.64 25.34 -0.41
C ALA A 42 6.74 24.62 -1.21
N LEU A 43 6.53 24.41 -2.51
CA LEU A 43 7.47 23.77 -3.43
C LEU A 43 8.46 24.76 -4.07
N ASP A 44 8.20 26.07 -4.01
CA ASP A 44 9.03 27.06 -4.70
C ASP A 44 10.43 27.16 -4.12
N ALA A 45 10.52 27.17 -2.79
CA ALA A 45 11.78 27.25 -2.08
C ALA A 45 12.67 26.02 -2.29
N PRO A 46 12.17 24.76 -2.13
CA PRO A 46 13.01 23.58 -2.41
C PRO A 46 13.33 23.45 -3.90
N ALA A 47 12.44 23.86 -4.81
CA ALA A 47 12.75 23.90 -6.25
C ALA A 47 13.91 24.85 -6.56
N ARG A 48 13.85 26.08 -6.03
CA ARG A 48 14.94 27.06 -6.19
C ARG A 48 16.25 26.59 -5.56
N ALA A 49 16.20 26.04 -4.35
CA ALA A 49 17.38 25.53 -3.65
C ALA A 49 18.06 24.37 -4.41
N ALA A 50 17.26 23.51 -5.05
CA ALA A 50 17.76 22.40 -5.86
C ALA A 50 18.13 22.80 -7.31
N GLY A 51 17.95 24.06 -7.71
CA GLY A 51 18.10 24.49 -9.11
C GLY A 51 17.13 23.79 -10.08
N ALA A 52 15.99 23.34 -9.58
CA ALA A 52 15.02 22.53 -10.30
C ALA A 52 13.70 23.30 -10.55
N SER A 53 12.84 22.75 -11.40
CA SER A 53 11.49 23.28 -11.59
C SER A 53 10.56 22.88 -10.44
N VAL A 54 9.51 23.68 -10.18
CA VAL A 54 8.46 23.36 -9.20
C VAL A 54 7.80 22.01 -9.52
N PHE A 55 7.66 21.69 -10.82
CA PHE A 55 7.16 20.39 -11.26
C PHE A 55 8.08 19.24 -10.83
N ALA A 56 9.39 19.38 -11.02
CA ALA A 56 10.36 18.37 -10.57
C ALA A 56 10.36 18.21 -9.04
N ALA A 57 10.23 19.31 -8.29
CA ALA A 57 10.07 19.26 -6.84
C ALA A 57 8.78 18.54 -6.42
N GLY A 58 7.68 18.76 -7.14
CA GLY A 58 6.43 18.02 -6.95
C GLY A 58 6.57 16.53 -7.23
N LEU A 59 7.28 16.14 -8.29
CA LEU A 59 7.54 14.73 -8.60
C LEU A 59 8.43 14.07 -7.54
N ALA A 60 9.46 14.78 -7.06
CA ALA A 60 10.30 14.32 -5.95
C ALA A 60 9.48 14.13 -4.67
N TYR A 61 8.56 15.06 -4.36
CA TYR A 61 7.63 14.93 -3.24
C TYR A 61 6.74 13.68 -3.38
N VAL A 62 6.15 13.45 -4.54
CA VAL A 62 5.35 12.24 -4.81
C VAL A 62 6.19 10.97 -4.64
N GLY A 63 7.44 10.97 -5.12
CA GLY A 63 8.38 9.87 -4.91
C GLY A 63 8.65 9.60 -3.42
N LEU A 64 8.86 10.65 -2.62
CA LEU A 64 9.00 10.54 -1.17
C LEU A 64 7.74 10.01 -0.50
N MET A 65 6.55 10.44 -0.93
CA MET A 65 5.28 9.93 -0.40
C MET A 65 5.05 8.46 -0.75
N LEU A 66 5.46 8.00 -1.94
CA LEU A 66 5.44 6.59 -2.30
C LEU A 66 6.35 5.77 -1.38
N LEU A 67 7.58 6.23 -1.15
CA LEU A 67 8.53 5.57 -0.23
C LEU A 67 7.99 5.56 1.20
N GLY A 68 7.42 6.68 1.66
CA GLY A 68 6.77 6.79 2.96
C GLY A 68 5.59 5.83 3.10
N GLY A 69 4.79 5.66 2.05
CA GLY A 69 3.68 4.70 2.01
C GLY A 69 4.16 3.25 2.11
N ILE A 70 5.23 2.90 1.39
CA ILE A 70 5.88 1.59 1.49
C ILE A 70 6.37 1.36 2.94
N LEU A 71 7.04 2.35 3.53
CA LEU A 71 7.53 2.28 4.90
C LEU A 71 6.38 2.12 5.91
N TYR A 72 5.27 2.83 5.71
CA TYR A 72 4.07 2.68 6.53
C TYR A 72 3.53 1.24 6.50
N GLY A 73 3.38 0.68 5.29
CA GLY A 73 2.94 -0.69 5.11
C GLY A 73 3.91 -1.72 5.70
N TRP A 74 5.21 -1.46 5.60
CA TRP A 74 6.26 -2.29 6.19
C TRP A 74 6.23 -2.29 7.72
N LEU A 75 6.10 -1.11 8.34
CA LEU A 75 6.20 -0.90 9.77
C LEU A 75 4.95 -1.37 10.50
N PHE A 76 3.78 -0.98 10.00
CA PHE A 76 2.53 -1.22 10.71
C PHE A 76 1.81 -2.49 10.29
N GLN A 77 2.11 -3.07 9.12
CA GLN A 77 1.58 -4.35 8.64
C GLN A 77 0.10 -4.58 9.01
N ARG A 78 -0.18 -5.49 9.95
CA ARG A 78 -1.52 -5.80 10.47
C ARG A 78 -2.06 -4.80 11.50
N ALA A 79 -1.19 -4.12 12.25
CA ALA A 79 -1.58 -3.16 13.28
C ALA A 79 -2.28 -1.91 12.70
N ALA A 80 -1.91 -1.48 11.49
CA ALA A 80 -2.56 -0.36 10.79
C ALA A 80 -3.92 -0.73 10.17
N ASN A 81 -4.39 -1.97 10.31
CA ASN A 81 -5.60 -2.43 9.62
C ASN A 81 -6.90 -2.17 10.40
N ASP A 82 -6.83 -1.58 11.60
CA ASP A 82 -8.01 -1.18 12.38
C ASP A 82 -8.58 0.15 11.83
N PRO A 83 -9.78 0.15 11.23
CA PRO A 83 -10.40 1.35 10.67
C PRO A 83 -10.67 2.44 11.72
N ARG A 84 -10.81 2.07 13.00
CA ARG A 84 -11.16 3.02 14.07
C ARG A 84 -9.98 3.85 14.54
N GLY A 85 -8.76 3.34 14.35
CA GLY A 85 -7.51 3.98 14.80
C GLY A 85 -6.52 4.33 13.69
N GLY A 86 -6.69 3.80 12.48
CA GLY A 86 -5.75 3.97 11.37
C GLY A 86 -5.44 5.44 11.04
N TRP A 87 -6.42 6.33 11.16
CA TRP A 87 -6.26 7.77 10.94
C TRP A 87 -5.27 8.42 11.93
N LEU A 88 -5.25 7.97 13.20
CA LEU A 88 -4.35 8.49 14.22
C LEU A 88 -2.92 7.99 14.00
N PHE A 89 -2.76 6.70 13.66
CA PHE A 89 -1.47 6.13 13.25
C PHE A 89 -0.91 6.85 12.02
N GLY A 90 -1.77 7.10 11.04
CA GLY A 90 -1.42 7.84 9.84
C GLY A 90 -0.96 9.27 10.14
N MET A 91 -1.71 10.02 10.95
CA MET A 91 -1.29 11.37 11.36
C MET A 91 0.00 11.38 12.15
N ALA A 92 0.17 10.48 13.12
CA ALA A 92 1.40 10.36 13.91
C ALA A 92 2.59 10.03 12.99
N PHE A 93 2.41 9.13 12.03
CA PHE A 93 3.43 8.79 11.06
C PHE A 93 3.78 9.97 10.14
N GLY A 94 2.77 10.70 9.65
CA GLY A 94 2.97 11.94 8.89
C GLY A 94 3.76 12.97 9.70
N PHE A 95 3.40 13.18 10.96
CA PHE A 95 4.12 14.09 11.86
C PHE A 95 5.58 13.66 12.08
N VAL A 96 5.84 12.36 12.32
CA VAL A 96 7.20 11.84 12.48
C VAL A 96 8.02 12.01 11.20
N LEU A 97 7.44 11.72 10.03
CA LEU A 97 8.11 11.96 8.74
C LEU A 97 8.36 13.44 8.50
N TRP A 98 7.48 14.33 8.93
CA TRP A 98 7.73 15.77 8.89
C TRP A 98 8.93 16.17 9.77
N MET A 99 9.01 15.59 10.98
CA MET A 99 10.11 15.84 11.91
C MET A 99 11.45 15.25 11.46
N LEU A 100 11.45 14.16 10.70
CA LEU A 100 12.65 13.48 10.23
C LEU A 100 13.09 13.92 8.84
N GLY A 101 12.15 14.29 7.97
CA GLY A 101 12.42 14.65 6.59
C GLY A 101 12.65 16.15 6.45
N PRO A 102 11.58 16.95 6.27
CA PRO A 102 11.69 18.38 6.02
C PRO A 102 12.49 19.16 7.06
N VAL A 103 12.24 18.96 8.36
CA VAL A 103 12.90 19.79 9.39
C VAL A 103 14.42 19.59 9.40
N PRO A 104 14.95 18.36 9.41
CA PRO A 104 16.40 18.15 9.41
C PRO A 104 17.03 18.39 8.04
N LEU A 105 16.43 17.90 6.94
CA LEU A 105 17.02 18.06 5.60
C LEU A 105 17.06 19.52 5.15
N LEU A 106 16.06 20.33 5.49
CA LEU A 106 16.02 21.73 5.06
C LEU A 106 16.79 22.66 6.00
N GLN A 107 17.09 22.23 7.24
CA GLN A 107 17.90 23.01 8.19
C GLN A 107 19.37 22.60 8.21
N TRP A 108 19.72 21.42 7.68
CA TRP A 108 21.13 20.98 7.56
C TRP A 108 21.83 21.54 6.31
N LEU A 109 21.12 22.23 5.40
CA LEU A 109 21.82 23.01 4.37
C LEU A 109 22.49 24.23 5.04
N PRO A 110 23.83 24.31 5.05
CA PRO A 110 24.59 25.15 5.99
C PRO A 110 24.30 26.65 5.92
N ASP A 111 23.74 27.15 4.82
CA ASP A 111 23.77 28.58 4.55
C ASP A 111 22.42 29.29 4.70
N GLN A 112 21.27 28.63 4.53
CA GLN A 112 19.96 29.27 4.73
C GLN A 112 18.85 28.27 5.09
N PRO A 113 18.03 28.55 6.11
CA PRO A 113 16.78 27.82 6.32
C PRO A 113 15.84 28.04 5.13
N ILE A 114 15.66 26.99 4.32
CA ILE A 114 14.99 27.04 3.01
C ILE A 114 13.50 27.39 3.14
N LEU A 115 12.86 27.02 4.26
CA LEU A 115 11.42 27.21 4.47
C LEU A 115 11.13 27.89 5.81
N HIS A 116 10.52 29.08 5.75
CA HIS A 116 10.03 29.83 6.90
C HIS A 116 8.63 30.37 6.69
N GLY A 117 7.90 30.57 7.78
CA GLY A 117 6.58 31.20 7.77
C GLY A 117 5.53 30.36 7.02
N TYR A 118 4.83 31.01 6.10
CA TYR A 118 3.65 30.45 5.44
C TYR A 118 3.94 29.17 4.62
N PRO A 119 4.99 29.10 3.78
CA PRO A 119 5.42 27.86 3.12
C PRO A 119 5.71 26.69 4.07
N ALA A 120 6.32 26.96 5.23
CA ALA A 120 6.65 25.93 6.22
C ALA A 120 5.39 25.33 6.86
N ALA A 121 4.40 26.18 7.16
CA ALA A 121 3.08 25.73 7.62
C ALA A 121 2.37 24.87 6.56
N GLY A 122 2.46 25.25 5.29
CA GLY A 122 1.93 24.47 4.17
C GLY A 122 2.57 23.08 4.08
N LEU A 123 3.88 22.97 4.29
CA LEU A 123 4.60 21.70 4.28
C LEU A 123 4.21 20.79 5.46
N LEU A 124 4.07 21.37 6.67
CA LEU A 124 3.56 20.64 7.83
C LEU A 124 2.14 20.13 7.57
N LEU A 125 1.24 21.01 7.13
CA LEU A 125 -0.15 20.66 6.88
C LEU A 125 -0.29 19.60 5.79
N ALA A 126 0.49 19.71 4.72
CA ALA A 126 0.54 18.71 3.66
C ALA A 126 0.98 17.35 4.21
N GLN A 127 2.00 17.31 5.08
CA GLN A 127 2.48 16.05 5.65
C GLN A 127 1.47 15.42 6.62
N LEU A 128 0.79 16.23 7.44
CA LEU A 128 -0.28 15.76 8.32
C LEU A 128 -1.48 15.25 7.51
N LEU A 129 -1.87 15.97 6.46
CA LEU A 129 -2.99 15.59 5.60
C LEU A 129 -2.69 14.33 4.80
N TRP A 130 -1.45 14.20 4.30
CA TRP A 130 -0.95 12.96 3.70
C TRP A 130 -1.03 11.80 4.70
N GLY A 131 -0.52 11.99 5.92
CA GLY A 131 -0.56 10.98 6.97
C GLY A 131 -1.99 10.56 7.32
N LEU A 132 -2.89 11.53 7.48
CA LEU A 132 -4.31 11.29 7.72
C LEU A 132 -4.94 10.47 6.58
N ALA A 133 -4.75 10.91 5.34
CA ALA A 133 -5.28 10.22 4.16
C ALA A 133 -4.71 8.81 4.05
N MET A 134 -3.42 8.63 4.33
CA MET A 134 -2.77 7.31 4.41
C MET A 134 -3.45 6.39 5.41
N GLY A 135 -3.68 6.89 6.63
CA GLY A 135 -4.31 6.13 7.71
C GLY A 135 -5.73 5.67 7.38
N VAL A 136 -6.45 6.44 6.56
CA VAL A 136 -7.81 6.11 6.09
C VAL A 136 -7.80 5.18 4.89
N VAL A 137 -6.93 5.43 3.91
CA VAL A 137 -6.90 4.71 2.63
C VAL A 137 -6.25 3.34 2.76
N PHE A 138 -5.23 3.20 3.61
CA PHE A 138 -4.47 1.96 3.75
C PHE A 138 -5.34 0.74 4.13
N PRO A 139 -6.22 0.78 5.16
CA PRO A 139 -7.09 -0.35 5.50
C PRO A 139 -8.03 -0.75 4.35
N LEU A 140 -8.53 0.23 3.59
CA LEU A 140 -9.45 -0.01 2.47
C LEU A 140 -8.78 -0.78 1.34
N ILE A 141 -7.56 -0.35 0.97
CA ILE A 141 -6.76 -1.01 -0.06
C ILE A 141 -6.29 -2.38 0.41
N HIS A 142 -5.82 -2.48 1.65
CA HIS A 142 -5.33 -3.74 2.21
C HIS A 142 -6.45 -4.80 2.22
N ARG A 143 -7.67 -4.42 2.61
CA ARG A 143 -8.85 -5.30 2.56
C ARG A 143 -9.21 -5.72 1.13
N HIS A 144 -9.21 -4.79 0.17
CA HIS A 144 -9.49 -5.13 -1.23
C HIS A 144 -8.46 -6.09 -1.82
N LEU A 145 -7.16 -5.88 -1.53
CA LEU A 145 -6.10 -6.79 -1.96
C LEU A 145 -6.24 -8.18 -1.33
N HIS A 146 -6.73 -8.26 -0.09
CA HIS A 146 -7.03 -9.53 0.57
C HIS A 146 -8.14 -10.30 -0.16
N VAL A 147 -9.29 -9.65 -0.38
CA VAL A 147 -10.49 -10.24 -1.00
C VAL A 147 -10.21 -10.70 -2.44
N SER A 148 -9.52 -9.89 -3.25
CA SER A 148 -9.20 -10.23 -4.65
C SER A 148 -8.29 -11.46 -4.78
N LEU A 149 -7.39 -11.69 -3.82
CA LEU A 149 -6.50 -12.84 -3.82
C LEU A 149 -7.21 -14.14 -3.41
N GLU A 150 -8.16 -14.05 -2.47
CA GLU A 150 -8.97 -15.21 -2.04
C GLU A 150 -9.94 -15.66 -3.14
N HIS A 151 -10.64 -14.72 -3.79
CA HIS A 151 -11.56 -15.03 -4.89
C HIS A 151 -10.81 -15.56 -6.13
N GLY A 152 -9.62 -15.04 -6.40
CA GLY A 152 -8.75 -15.55 -7.47
C GLY A 152 -8.23 -16.97 -7.21
N SER A 153 -8.12 -17.40 -5.95
CA SER A 153 -7.68 -18.74 -5.57
C SER A 153 -8.85 -19.75 -5.51
N GLY A 154 -10.04 -19.29 -5.11
CA GLY A 154 -11.24 -20.13 -5.00
C GLY A 154 -11.83 -20.58 -6.34
N SER A 155 -11.69 -19.79 -7.41
CA SER A 155 -12.29 -20.14 -8.71
C SER A 155 -11.54 -21.21 -9.52
N THR A 156 -10.31 -21.60 -9.11
CA THR A 156 -9.49 -22.58 -9.87
C THR A 156 -9.34 -23.93 -9.16
N PHE A 157 -9.69 -24.03 -7.87
CA PHE A 157 -9.56 -25.28 -7.11
C PHE A 157 -10.79 -26.20 -7.13
N GLN A 158 -11.85 -25.85 -7.85
CA GLN A 158 -13.09 -26.63 -7.89
C GLN A 158 -13.15 -27.66 -9.04
N SER A 159 -12.03 -27.97 -9.71
CA SER A 159 -12.02 -29.05 -10.71
C SER A 159 -10.60 -29.56 -10.96
N THR A 160 -10.04 -30.35 -10.04
CA THR A 160 -9.07 -31.46 -10.26
C THR A 160 -8.31 -31.82 -8.96
N GLY A 161 -9.05 -32.05 -7.87
CA GLY A 161 -8.48 -32.71 -6.69
C GLY A 161 -8.54 -34.24 -6.82
N PRO A 162 -7.57 -35.01 -6.29
CA PRO A 162 -7.61 -36.48 -6.26
C PRO A 162 -8.85 -37.04 -5.54
N GLU A 163 -9.57 -36.23 -4.75
CA GLU A 163 -10.86 -36.56 -4.15
C GLU A 163 -11.98 -36.80 -5.18
N VAL A 164 -11.97 -36.12 -6.32
CA VAL A 164 -12.98 -36.34 -7.39
C VAL A 164 -12.75 -37.70 -8.05
N VAL A 165 -11.48 -38.09 -8.21
CA VAL A 165 -11.10 -39.44 -8.71
C VAL A 165 -11.47 -40.52 -7.68
N ALA A 166 -11.31 -40.24 -6.38
CA ALA A 166 -11.72 -41.15 -5.31
C ALA A 166 -13.25 -41.33 -5.27
N GLN A 167 -14.02 -40.25 -5.39
CA GLN A 167 -15.50 -40.31 -5.45
C GLN A 167 -15.99 -41.04 -6.71
N THR A 168 -15.32 -40.85 -7.85
CA THR A 168 -15.68 -41.56 -9.09
C THR A 168 -15.38 -43.06 -8.98
N ARG A 169 -14.38 -43.46 -8.18
CA ARG A 169 -14.06 -44.88 -7.93
C ARG A 169 -15.03 -45.58 -6.96
N MET A 170 -15.62 -44.87 -6.00
CA MET A 170 -16.56 -45.46 -5.05
C MET A 170 -17.96 -45.68 -5.63
N LEU A 171 -18.33 -44.97 -6.70
CA LEU A 171 -19.64 -45.09 -7.35
C LEU A 171 -19.68 -46.16 -8.46
N ARG A 172 -18.71 -47.09 -8.50
CA ARG A 172 -18.76 -48.23 -9.44
C ARG A 172 -19.87 -49.19 -8.98
N PRO A 173 -20.94 -49.40 -9.76
CA PRO A 173 -21.98 -50.36 -9.41
C PRO A 173 -21.38 -51.77 -9.34
N LEU A 174 -21.67 -52.50 -8.28
CA LEU A 174 -21.34 -53.91 -8.16
C LEU A 174 -22.06 -54.70 -9.27
N PRO A 175 -21.39 -55.66 -9.93
CA PRO A 175 -22.04 -56.49 -10.94
C PRO A 175 -23.18 -57.30 -10.30
N PRO A 176 -24.31 -57.48 -11.01
CA PRO A 176 -25.45 -58.24 -10.50
C PRO A 176 -25.04 -59.70 -10.28
N SER A 177 -25.32 -60.20 -9.09
CA SER A 177 -25.16 -61.59 -8.68
C SER A 177 -26.03 -62.48 -9.57
N GLY A 178 -25.36 -63.22 -10.46
CA GLY A 178 -25.99 -64.25 -11.29
C GLY A 178 -26.62 -65.34 -10.43
N HIS A 179 -27.91 -65.57 -10.65
CA HIS A 179 -28.64 -66.71 -10.12
C HIS A 179 -28.15 -67.99 -10.82
N PRO A 180 -27.82 -69.07 -10.10
CA PRO A 180 -27.45 -70.33 -10.74
C PRO A 180 -28.72 -71.03 -11.29
N PRO A 181 -28.64 -71.70 -12.45
CA PRO A 181 -29.73 -72.51 -12.97
C PRO A 181 -29.79 -73.86 -12.22
N HIS A 182 -31.02 -74.30 -11.92
CA HIS A 182 -31.36 -75.67 -11.56
C HIS A 182 -31.45 -76.55 -12.80
#